data_AF-A0A938C3M9-F1
#
_entry.id   AF-A0A938C3M9-F1
#
_cell.length_a   1.000
_cell.length_b   1.000
_cell.length_c   1.000
_cell.angle_alpha   90.00
_cell.angle_beta   90.00
_cell.angle_gamma   90.00
#
_symmetry.space_group_name_H-M   'P 1'
#
loop_
_entity.id
_entity.type
_entity.pdbx_description
1 polymer ?
#
loop_
_entity_poly.entity_id
_entity_poly.type
_entity_poly.pdbx_seq_one_letter_code
_entity_poly.pdbx_strand_id
1 'polypeptide(L)'
;MNPVLIRGFILAAEILTFLVVTVAGANFISHAAAEHFGESDPPGQEFPVLVFEGDRGRPEEKQYSVITWNEWQSAAGRRPNASLLAPERSRSLQLADGARAKFTVVESGDTQQTIELNWASGEREQVAIYTARSREITPRYLRKSGTNTFLLAALLGFFTGMMTGKALRRSLLPPRGPYLPPK
;
A
#
# COMPACT_ATOMS: atom_id res chain seq x y z
N MET A 1 -17.71 -34.32 -23.64
CA MET A 1 -16.61 -33.37 -23.32
C MET A 1 -15.50 -34.13 -22.62
N ASN A 2 -14.23 -33.96 -23.00
CA ASN A 2 -13.12 -34.74 -22.42
C ASN A 2 -12.94 -34.40 -20.93
N PRO A 3 -13.00 -35.38 -20.00
CA PRO A 3 -12.90 -35.13 -18.56
C PRO A 3 -11.57 -34.49 -18.12
N VAL A 4 -10.50 -34.69 -18.89
CA VAL A 4 -9.20 -34.04 -18.66
C VAL A 4 -9.31 -32.54 -18.94
N LEU A 5 -9.97 -32.14 -20.03
CA LEU A 5 -10.20 -30.73 -20.37
C LEU A 5 -11.09 -30.04 -19.34
N ILE A 6 -12.13 -30.73 -18.84
CA ILE A 6 -13.01 -30.19 -17.79
C ILE A 6 -12.22 -29.93 -16.50
N ARG A 7 -11.38 -30.88 -16.08
CA ARG A 7 -10.52 -30.70 -14.90
C ARG A 7 -9.51 -29.58 -15.08
N GLY A 8 -8.92 -29.45 -16.26
CA GLY A 8 -8.02 -28.34 -16.60
C GLY A 8 -8.73 -26.99 -16.53
N PHE A 9 -9.95 -26.89 -17.07
CA PHE A 9 -10.78 -25.69 -16.98
C PHE A 9 -11.10 -25.31 -15.52
N ILE A 10 -11.50 -26.29 -14.70
CA ILE A 10 -11.79 -26.06 -13.28
C ILE A 10 -10.54 -25.55 -12.55
N LEU A 11 -9.37 -26.15 -12.79
CA LEU A 11 -8.12 -25.69 -12.17
C LEU A 11 -7.78 -24.26 -12.60
N ALA A 12 -7.94 -23.94 -13.89
CA ALA A 12 -7.73 -22.58 -14.37
C ALA A 12 -8.68 -21.58 -13.69
N ALA A 13 -9.95 -21.94 -13.52
CA ALA A 13 -10.93 -21.13 -12.80
C ALA A 13 -10.60 -20.97 -11.31
N GLU A 14 -10.12 -22.03 -10.63
CA GLU A 14 -9.64 -22.00 -9.24
C GLU A 14 -8.47 -21.02 -9.09
N ILE A 15 -7.47 -21.10 -9.97
CA ILE A 15 -6.28 -20.23 -9.96
C ILE A 15 -6.67 -18.78 -10.25
N LEU A 16 -7.52 -18.54 -11.27
CA LEU A 16 -7.97 -17.20 -11.59
C LEU A 16 -8.75 -16.57 -10.43
N THR A 17 -9.65 -17.34 -9.81
CA THR A 17 -10.40 -16.88 -8.63
C THR A 17 -9.45 -16.55 -7.49
N PHE A 18 -8.48 -17.43 -7.23
CA PHE A 18 -7.45 -17.19 -6.21
C PHE A 18 -6.72 -15.87 -6.45
N LEU A 19 -6.23 -15.62 -7.66
CA LEU A 19 -5.48 -14.40 -7.98
C LEU A 19 -6.35 -13.15 -7.84
N VAL A 20 -7.55 -13.15 -8.43
CA VAL A 20 -8.46 -12.00 -8.40
C VAL A 20 -8.86 -11.65 -6.97
N VAL A 21 -9.26 -12.64 -6.18
CA VAL A 21 -9.69 -12.43 -4.79
C VAL A 21 -8.51 -12.02 -3.91
N THR A 22 -7.31 -12.54 -4.16
CA THR A 22 -6.11 -12.13 -3.42
C THR A 22 -5.78 -10.65 -3.69
N VAL A 23 -5.78 -10.22 -4.96
CA VAL A 23 -5.50 -8.82 -5.29
C VAL A 23 -6.59 -7.89 -4.75
N ALA A 24 -7.86 -8.23 -4.96
CA ALA A 24 -8.98 -7.44 -4.46
C ALA A 24 -9.01 -7.40 -2.93
N GLY A 25 -8.75 -8.52 -2.28
CA GLY A 25 -8.67 -8.65 -0.82
C GLY A 25 -7.53 -7.83 -0.23
N ALA A 26 -6.34 -7.87 -0.83
CA ALA A 26 -5.19 -7.08 -0.36
C ALA A 26 -5.49 -5.59 -0.46
N ASN A 27 -6.09 -5.17 -1.58
CA ASN A 27 -6.51 -3.80 -1.77
C ASN A 27 -7.58 -3.37 -0.75
N PHE A 28 -8.59 -4.21 -0.52
CA PHE A 28 -9.66 -3.94 0.43
C PHE A 28 -9.14 -3.87 1.87
N ILE A 29 -8.35 -4.85 2.31
CA ILE A 29 -7.79 -4.88 3.68
C ILE A 29 -6.89 -3.67 3.90
N SER A 30 -6.05 -3.31 2.92
CA SER A 30 -5.19 -2.12 2.99
C SER A 30 -6.02 -0.84 3.18
N HIS A 31 -7.11 -0.66 2.42
CA HIS A 31 -7.98 0.50 2.58
C HIS A 31 -8.81 0.48 3.87
N ALA A 32 -9.29 -0.70 4.28
CA ALA A 32 -10.07 -0.84 5.51
C ALA A 32 -9.22 -0.63 6.77
N ALA A 33 -7.93 -0.94 6.70
CA ALA A 33 -6.95 -0.68 7.75
C ALA A 33 -6.35 0.73 7.68
N ALA A 34 -6.81 1.59 6.77
CA ALA A 34 -6.31 2.94 6.65
C ALA A 34 -6.78 3.81 7.83
N GLU A 35 -5.82 4.47 8.46
CA GLU A 35 -6.05 5.41 9.54
C GLU A 35 -6.48 6.75 8.96
N HIS A 36 -7.62 7.27 9.42
CA HIS A 36 -8.13 8.59 9.09
C HIS A 36 -8.04 9.46 10.33
N PHE A 37 -7.47 10.64 10.19
CA PHE A 37 -7.19 11.54 11.30
C PHE A 37 -8.10 12.77 11.20
N GLY A 38 -8.63 13.20 12.34
CA GLY A 38 -9.28 14.50 12.48
C GLY A 38 -8.28 15.65 12.43
N GLU A 39 -8.76 16.88 12.20
CA GLU A 39 -7.90 18.06 12.10
C GLU A 39 -7.10 18.37 13.38
N SER A 40 -7.54 17.88 14.54
CA SER A 40 -6.87 18.05 15.83
C SER A 40 -6.05 16.85 16.27
N ASP A 41 -6.06 15.75 15.51
CA ASP A 41 -5.38 14.53 15.94
C ASP A 41 -3.86 14.69 15.77
N PRO A 42 -3.08 14.40 16.81
CA PRO A 42 -1.63 14.49 16.70
C PRO A 42 -1.12 13.38 15.75
N PRO A 43 -0.06 13.65 14.98
CA PRO A 43 0.59 12.61 14.19
C PRO A 43 1.14 11.51 15.11
N GLY A 44 0.90 10.26 14.72
CA GLY A 44 1.56 9.12 15.35
C GLY A 44 3.08 9.20 15.20
N GLN A 45 3.82 8.63 16.16
CA GLN A 45 5.30 8.69 16.16
C GLN A 45 5.93 8.13 14.88
N GLU A 46 5.31 7.09 14.30
CA GLU A 46 5.76 6.44 13.07
C GLU A 46 5.18 7.05 11.79
N PHE A 47 4.46 8.18 11.87
CA PHE A 47 3.86 8.80 10.70
C PHE A 47 4.96 9.28 9.74
N PRO A 48 4.96 8.87 8.47
CA PRO A 48 6.02 9.23 7.54
C PRO A 48 5.86 10.67 7.04
N VAL A 49 6.95 11.41 7.00
CA VAL A 49 7.01 12.80 6.52
C VAL A 49 8.15 12.98 5.52
N LEU A 50 7.85 13.74 4.46
CA LEU A 50 8.84 14.27 3.54
C LEU A 50 9.56 15.46 4.18
N VAL A 51 10.90 15.40 4.19
CA VAL A 51 11.77 16.48 4.62
C VAL A 51 12.66 16.88 3.46
N PHE A 52 12.76 18.18 3.22
CA PHE A 52 13.67 18.80 2.28
C PHE A 52 14.72 19.63 3.03
N GLU A 53 16.00 19.41 2.74
CA GLU A 53 17.11 20.14 3.34
C GLU A 53 18.06 20.64 2.24
N GLY A 54 17.88 21.90 1.82
CA GLY A 54 18.64 22.48 0.72
C GLY A 54 18.12 23.83 0.26
N ASP A 55 18.65 24.30 -0.88
CA ASP A 55 18.19 25.52 -1.53
C ASP A 55 16.90 25.25 -2.32
N ARG A 56 15.80 25.91 -1.93
CA ARG A 56 14.49 25.75 -2.58
C ARG A 56 14.48 26.27 -4.02
N GLY A 57 15.39 27.18 -4.39
CA GLY A 57 15.53 27.66 -5.76
C GLY A 57 16.22 26.66 -6.70
N ARG A 58 16.93 25.68 -6.14
CA ARG A 58 17.68 24.65 -6.89
C ARG A 58 17.57 23.28 -6.19
N PRO A 59 16.39 22.64 -6.23
CA PRO A 59 16.14 21.41 -5.49
C PRO A 59 16.85 20.20 -6.12
N GLU A 60 17.74 19.57 -5.36
CA GLU A 60 18.45 18.35 -5.74
C GLU A 60 17.85 17.10 -5.07
N GLU A 61 17.99 15.94 -5.71
CA GLU A 61 17.38 14.70 -5.21
C GLU A 61 17.90 14.27 -3.83
N LYS A 62 19.20 14.46 -3.58
CA LYS A 62 19.87 14.11 -2.32
C LYS A 62 19.42 14.96 -1.12
N GLN A 63 18.70 16.04 -1.37
CA GLN A 63 18.18 16.96 -0.35
C GLN A 63 16.83 16.48 0.20
N TYR A 64 16.22 15.45 -0.40
CA TYR A 64 14.97 14.88 0.07
C TYR A 64 15.21 13.64 0.93
N SER A 65 14.43 13.53 2.00
CA SER A 65 14.36 12.32 2.82
C SER A 65 12.92 12.06 3.24
N VAL A 66 12.58 10.78 3.41
CA VAL A 66 11.34 10.38 4.09
C VAL A 66 11.76 9.81 5.43
N ILE A 67 11.31 10.43 6.51
CA ILE A 67 11.60 10.02 7.88
C ILE A 67 10.30 9.93 8.67
N THR A 68 10.35 9.36 9.87
CA THR A 68 9.20 9.33 10.78
C THR A 68 9.02 10.67 11.48
N TRP A 69 7.80 10.93 11.95
CA TRP A 69 7.49 12.14 12.72
C TRP A 69 8.35 12.27 13.98
N ASN A 70 8.61 11.18 14.70
CA ASN A 70 9.49 11.15 15.86
C ASN A 70 10.93 11.59 15.51
N GLU A 71 11.46 11.07 14.40
CA GLU A 71 12.80 11.42 13.91
C GLU A 71 12.87 12.90 13.53
N TRP A 72 11.84 13.42 12.87
CA TRP A 72 11.73 14.84 12.56
C TRP A 72 11.73 15.69 13.82
N GLN A 73 10.87 15.40 14.80
CA GLN A 73 10.79 16.14 16.05
C GLN A 73 12.14 16.18 16.78
N SER A 74 12.87 15.07 16.76
CA SER A 74 14.20 14.95 17.36
C SER A 74 15.30 15.68 16.57
N ALA A 75 15.13 15.88 15.26
CA ALA A 75 16.13 16.48 14.37
C ALA A 75 15.88 17.95 14.04
N ALA A 76 14.63 18.43 14.11
CA ALA A 76 14.21 19.76 13.63
C ALA A 76 14.97 20.91 14.30
N GLY A 77 15.27 20.79 15.60
CA GLY A 77 16.08 21.78 16.33
C GLY A 77 17.54 21.84 15.89
N ARG A 78 18.07 20.74 15.34
CA ARG A 78 19.47 20.61 14.88
C ARG A 78 19.65 20.89 13.39
N ARG A 79 18.55 20.96 12.63
CA ARG A 79 18.54 21.15 11.18
C ARG A 79 17.75 22.40 10.81
N PRO A 80 18.29 23.61 11.04
CA PRO A 80 17.55 24.86 10.83
C PRO A 80 17.13 25.08 9.38
N ASN A 81 17.87 24.49 8.43
CA ASN A 81 17.62 24.60 6.98
C ASN A 81 16.68 23.52 6.44
N ALA A 82 16.28 22.55 7.28
CA ALA A 82 15.32 21.53 6.87
C ALA A 82 13.88 22.05 6.97
N SER A 83 13.05 21.66 6.02
CA SER A 83 11.65 22.05 5.91
C SER A 83 10.79 20.86 5.54
N LEU A 84 9.55 20.86 6.05
CA LEU A 84 8.52 19.91 5.62
C LEU A 84 7.75 20.37 4.38
N LEU A 85 7.99 21.61 3.94
CA LEU A 85 7.36 22.17 2.75
C LEU A 85 8.18 21.81 1.52
N ALA A 86 7.56 21.08 0.60
CA ALA A 86 8.19 20.69 -0.66
C ALA A 86 8.46 21.94 -1.53
N PRO A 87 9.65 22.05 -2.16
CA PRO A 87 9.96 23.16 -3.07
C PRO A 87 9.31 22.96 -4.45
N GLU A 88 8.98 21.72 -4.81
CA GLU A 88 8.38 21.35 -6.10
C GLU A 88 6.94 20.84 -5.89
N ARG A 89 6.10 20.90 -6.92
CA ARG A 89 4.72 20.37 -6.84
C ARG A 89 4.65 18.85 -6.80
N SER A 90 5.59 18.15 -7.43
CA SER A 90 5.62 16.68 -7.39
C SER A 90 6.97 16.18 -7.86
N ARG A 91 7.46 15.08 -7.26
CA ARG A 91 8.69 14.43 -7.69
C ARG A 91 8.71 12.95 -7.31
N SER A 92 9.40 12.16 -8.13
CA SER A 92 9.79 10.79 -7.78
C SER A 92 11.24 10.80 -7.32
N LEU A 93 11.52 10.10 -6.23
CA LEU A 93 12.76 10.12 -5.49
C LEU A 93 13.25 8.69 -5.29
N GLN A 94 14.55 8.50 -5.50
CA GLN A 94 15.28 7.31 -5.06
C GLN A 94 16.00 7.65 -3.76
N LEU A 95 15.48 7.14 -2.65
CA LEU A 95 16.00 7.39 -1.31
C LEU A 95 17.31 6.61 -1.08
N ALA A 96 18.12 7.08 -0.12
CA ALA A 96 19.45 6.55 0.15
C ALA A 96 19.45 5.08 0.63
N ASP A 97 18.36 4.62 1.22
CA ASP A 97 18.12 3.23 1.63
C ASP A 97 17.65 2.33 0.47
N GLY A 98 17.57 2.86 -0.75
CA GLY A 98 17.04 2.15 -1.91
C GLY A 98 15.51 2.19 -2.02
N ALA A 99 14.82 2.84 -1.08
CA ALA A 99 13.38 3.02 -1.16
C ALA A 99 13.01 4.01 -2.27
N ARG A 100 11.80 3.85 -2.83
CA ARG A 100 11.24 4.76 -3.81
C ARG A 100 10.15 5.59 -3.13
N ALA A 101 10.21 6.89 -3.28
CA ALA A 101 9.17 7.79 -2.81
C ALA A 101 8.67 8.63 -3.98
N LYS A 102 7.38 8.95 -3.97
CA LYS A 102 6.77 9.92 -4.86
C LYS A 102 5.88 10.79 -4.02
N PHE A 103 6.07 12.10 -4.11
CA PHE A 103 5.18 13.04 -3.47
C PHE A 103 4.45 13.90 -4.50
N THR A 104 3.28 14.38 -4.12
CA THR A 104 2.47 15.35 -4.85
C THR A 104 1.91 16.36 -3.86
N VAL A 105 2.13 17.65 -4.13
CA VAL A 105 1.50 18.77 -3.42
C VAL A 105 0.13 18.99 -4.05
N VAL A 106 -0.93 18.63 -3.33
CA VAL A 106 -2.32 18.70 -3.80
C VAL A 106 -2.89 20.11 -3.63
N GLU A 107 -2.50 20.78 -2.54
CA GLU A 107 -2.91 22.14 -2.22
C GLU A 107 -1.69 22.91 -1.72
N SER A 108 -1.53 24.16 -2.15
CA SER A 108 -0.39 24.99 -1.78
C SER A 108 -0.86 26.41 -1.47
N GLY A 109 -0.67 26.82 -0.22
CA GLY A 109 -0.67 28.22 0.21
C GLY A 109 0.75 28.67 0.55
N ASP A 110 0.91 29.94 0.92
CA ASP A 110 2.23 30.56 1.15
C ASP A 110 3.00 29.93 2.33
N THR A 111 2.27 29.40 3.33
CA THR A 111 2.85 28.85 4.57
C THR A 111 2.46 27.41 4.85
N GLN A 112 1.60 26.83 4.01
CA GLN A 112 0.96 25.54 4.23
C GLN A 112 0.79 24.78 2.91
N GLN A 113 1.10 23.48 2.92
CA GLN A 113 0.98 22.60 1.76
C GLN A 113 0.35 21.27 2.15
N THR A 114 -0.63 20.80 1.39
CA THR A 114 -1.16 19.45 1.54
C THR A 114 -0.34 18.51 0.65
N ILE A 115 0.34 17.55 1.28
CA ILE A 115 1.25 16.60 0.63
C ILE A 115 0.60 15.22 0.65
N GLU A 116 0.49 14.62 -0.53
CA GLU A 116 0.28 13.18 -0.70
C GLU A 116 1.64 12.54 -0.94
N LEU A 117 2.04 11.65 -0.05
CA LEU A 117 3.29 10.92 -0.08
C LEU A 117 3.02 9.43 -0.29
N ASN A 118 3.46 8.92 -1.43
CA ASN A 118 3.50 7.49 -1.73
C ASN A 118 4.94 7.01 -1.56
N TRP A 119 5.18 6.03 -0.71
CA TRP A 119 6.52 5.53 -0.46
C TRP A 119 6.53 4.00 -0.36
N ALA A 120 7.54 3.39 -0.97
CA ALA A 120 7.77 1.97 -1.00
C ALA A 120 9.19 1.65 -0.52
N SER A 121 9.30 0.88 0.55
CA SER A 121 10.57 0.35 1.07
C SER A 121 10.46 -1.16 1.24
N GLY A 122 11.26 -1.91 0.47
CA GLY A 122 11.16 -3.36 0.39
C GLY A 122 9.77 -3.82 -0.05
N GLU A 123 9.15 -4.71 0.73
CA GLU A 123 7.79 -5.24 0.49
C GLU A 123 6.66 -4.37 1.08
N ARG A 124 6.99 -3.19 1.61
CA ARG A 124 6.02 -2.31 2.27
C ARG A 124 5.75 -1.11 1.39
N GLU A 125 4.47 -0.89 1.10
CA GLU A 125 3.97 0.32 0.46
C GLU A 125 3.12 1.09 1.45
N GLN A 126 3.36 2.40 1.57
CA GLN A 126 2.51 3.26 2.39
C GLN A 126 2.13 4.52 1.63
N VAL A 127 0.96 5.01 1.98
CA VAL A 127 0.40 6.26 1.46
C VAL A 127 0.04 7.13 2.64
N ALA A 128 0.61 8.33 2.69
CA ALA A 128 0.30 9.31 3.71
C ALA A 128 -0.23 10.59 3.07
N ILE A 129 -1.28 11.16 3.63
CA ILE A 129 -1.77 12.49 3.28
C ILE A 129 -1.73 13.31 4.55
N TYR A 130 -1.07 14.46 4.47
CA TYR A 130 -0.96 15.37 5.58
C TYR A 130 -0.81 16.80 5.09
N THR A 131 -1.16 17.74 5.94
CA THR A 131 -0.91 19.14 5.69
C THR A 131 0.35 19.56 6.44
N ALA A 132 1.37 19.97 5.69
CA ALA A 132 2.64 20.46 6.21
C ALA A 132 2.63 21.97 6.38
N ARG A 133 3.23 22.42 7.48
CA ARG A 133 3.74 23.78 7.71
C ARG A 133 5.25 23.70 7.88
N SER A 134 5.92 24.83 8.06
CA SER A 134 7.39 24.89 8.14
C SER A 134 8.02 23.80 9.03
N ARG A 135 7.42 23.52 10.21
CA ARG A 135 7.91 22.50 11.16
C ARG A 135 6.84 21.57 11.76
N GLU A 136 5.60 21.75 11.38
CA GLU A 136 4.46 21.01 11.93
C GLU A 136 3.73 20.26 10.81
N ILE A 137 3.05 19.18 11.17
CA ILE A 137 2.10 18.51 10.29
C ILE A 137 0.75 18.37 10.97
N THR A 138 -0.29 18.35 10.14
CA THR A 138 -1.62 17.85 10.51
C THR A 138 -1.87 16.59 9.67
N PRO A 139 -1.83 15.39 10.27
CA PRO A 139 -2.10 14.16 9.53
C PRO A 139 -3.56 14.15 9.06
N ARG A 140 -3.84 13.51 7.93
CA ARG A 140 -5.21 13.30 7.43
C ARG A 140 -5.49 11.84 7.12
N TYR A 141 -4.50 11.16 6.57
CA TYR A 141 -4.63 9.79 6.11
C TYR A 141 -3.30 9.05 6.21
N LEU A 142 -3.35 7.80 6.64
CA LEU A 142 -2.24 6.87 6.55
C LEU A 142 -2.75 5.48 6.18
N ARG A 143 -2.24 4.95 5.07
CA ARG A 143 -2.49 3.58 4.64
C ARG A 143 -1.19 2.81 4.60
N LYS A 144 -1.20 1.62 5.21
CA LYS A 144 -0.06 0.70 5.23
C LYS A 144 -0.43 -0.58 4.51
N SER A 145 0.36 -0.95 3.52
CA SER A 145 0.31 -2.24 2.85
C SER A 145 1.64 -2.96 3.08
N GLY A 146 1.58 -4.24 3.43
CA GLY A 146 2.76 -5.05 3.63
C GLY A 146 2.44 -6.53 3.64
N THR A 147 3.44 -7.35 3.97
CA THR A 147 3.37 -8.81 3.90
C THR A 147 2.15 -9.41 4.61
N ASN A 148 1.77 -8.90 5.79
CA ASN A 148 0.60 -9.38 6.53
C ASN A 148 -0.72 -9.17 5.77
N THR A 149 -0.88 -8.01 5.14
CA THR A 149 -2.06 -7.69 4.30
C THR A 149 -2.17 -8.65 3.13
N PHE A 150 -1.04 -8.93 2.46
CA PHE A 150 -0.98 -9.89 1.37
C PHE A 150 -1.25 -11.32 1.83
N LEU A 151 -0.73 -11.75 2.98
CA LEU A 151 -0.97 -13.08 3.53
C LEU A 151 -2.44 -13.31 3.87
N LEU A 152 -3.08 -12.35 4.55
CA LEU A 152 -4.52 -12.40 4.84
C LEU A 152 -5.35 -12.49 3.56
N ALA A 153 -5.00 -11.69 2.56
CA ALA A 153 -5.68 -11.72 1.27
C ALA A 153 -5.47 -13.03 0.50
N ALA A 154 -4.26 -13.59 0.56
CA ALA A 154 -3.92 -14.87 -0.07
C ALA A 154 -4.70 -16.03 0.57
N LEU A 155 -4.87 -16.03 1.89
CA LEU A 155 -5.72 -17.00 2.58
C LEU A 155 -7.17 -16.89 2.09
N LEU A 156 -7.72 -15.66 2.00
CA LEU A 156 -9.07 -15.42 1.52
C LEU A 156 -9.26 -15.89 0.07
N GLY A 157 -8.29 -15.57 -0.80
CA GLY A 157 -8.27 -16.03 -2.19
C GLY A 157 -8.19 -17.55 -2.30
N PHE A 158 -7.40 -18.19 -1.45
CA PHE A 158 -7.21 -19.63 -1.47
C PHE A 158 -8.51 -20.36 -1.11
N PHE A 159 -9.17 -19.96 -0.02
CA PHE A 159 -10.46 -20.53 0.37
C PHE A 159 -11.54 -20.30 -0.69
N THR A 160 -11.59 -19.10 -1.27
CA THR A 160 -12.57 -18.78 -2.30
C THR A 160 -12.34 -19.59 -3.58
N GLY A 161 -11.08 -19.70 -4.02
CA GLY A 161 -10.69 -20.54 -5.16
C GLY A 161 -11.08 -22.00 -4.94
N MET A 162 -10.78 -22.57 -3.77
CA MET A 162 -11.19 -23.95 -3.42
C MET A 162 -12.71 -24.13 -3.44
N MET A 163 -13.49 -23.17 -2.94
CA MET A 163 -14.95 -23.23 -2.95
C MET A 163 -15.52 -23.17 -4.37
N THR A 164 -15.01 -22.27 -5.21
CA THR A 164 -15.38 -22.18 -6.63
C THR A 164 -15.06 -23.49 -7.35
N GLY A 165 -13.86 -24.03 -7.11
CA GLY A 165 -13.44 -25.33 -7.59
C GLY A 165 -14.39 -26.45 -7.21
N LYS A 166 -14.72 -26.55 -5.93
CA LYS A 166 -15.67 -27.54 -5.40
C LYS A 166 -17.06 -27.41 -6.04
N ALA A 167 -17.55 -26.19 -6.21
CA ALA A 167 -18.83 -25.92 -6.85
C ALA A 167 -18.83 -26.33 -8.34
N LEU A 168 -17.79 -25.95 -9.09
CA LEU A 168 -17.65 -26.32 -10.50
C LEU A 168 -17.48 -27.83 -10.69
N ARG A 169 -16.72 -28.52 -9.82
CA ARG A 169 -16.61 -29.99 -9.84
C ARG A 169 -17.94 -30.66 -9.60
N ARG A 170 -18.76 -30.15 -8.67
CA ARG A 170 -20.12 -30.68 -8.40
C ARG A 170 -21.07 -30.50 -9.59
N SER A 171 -20.91 -29.42 -10.35
CA SER A 171 -21.77 -29.07 -11.47
C SER A 171 -21.37 -29.76 -12.79
N LEU A 172 -20.06 -29.79 -13.09
CA LEU A 172 -19.54 -30.14 -14.42
C LEU A 172 -18.93 -31.54 -14.51
N LEU A 173 -18.61 -32.17 -13.39
CA LEU A 173 -18.13 -33.55 -13.38
C LEU A 173 -19.25 -34.48 -12.94
N PRO A 174 -19.35 -35.67 -13.55
CA PRO A 174 -20.30 -36.67 -13.09
C PRO A 174 -20.02 -37.01 -11.61
N PRO A 175 -21.08 -37.26 -10.81
CA PRO A 175 -20.91 -37.70 -9.44
C PRO A 175 -20.01 -38.94 -9.43
N ARG A 176 -19.12 -39.04 -8.43
CA ARG A 176 -18.34 -40.26 -8.22
C ARG A 176 -19.34 -41.38 -7.92
N GLY A 177 -19.72 -42.14 -8.95
CA GLY A 177 -20.55 -43.34 -8.80
C GLY A 177 -19.80 -44.40 -7.99
N PRO A 178 -20.51 -45.32 -7.33
CA PRO A 178 -19.86 -46.42 -6.63
C PRO A 178 -19.03 -47.22 -7.65
N TYR A 179 -17.77 -47.47 -7.31
CA TYR A 179 -16.98 -48.51 -7.96
C TYR A 179 -17.68 -49.85 -7.70
N LEU A 180 -18.55 -50.28 -8.61
CA LEU A 180 -18.99 -51.67 -8.63
C LEU A 180 -17.82 -52.49 -9.21
N PRO A 181 -17.25 -53.45 -8.46
CA PRO A 181 -16.23 -54.33 -9.00
C PRO A 181 -16.83 -55.14 -10.18
N PRO A 182 -16.01 -55.46 -11.20
CA PRO A 182 -16.48 -56.25 -12.33
C PRO A 182 -16.99 -57.62 -11.85
N LYS A 183 -18.13 -58.06 -12.39
CA LYS A 183 -18.67 -59.41 -12.21
C LYS A 183 -17.81 -60.43 -12.96
#